data_AF-A0A3C1Y6M3-F1
#
_entry.id   AF-A0A3C1Y6M3-F1
#
_cell.length_a   1.000
_cell.length_b   1.000
_cell.length_c   1.000
_cell.angle_alpha   90.00
_cell.angle_beta   90.00
_cell.angle_gamma   90.00
#
_symmetry.space_group_name_H-M   'P 1'
#
loop_
_entity.id
_entity.type
_entity.pdbx_description
1 polymer ?
#
loop_
_entity_poly.entity_id
_entity_poly.type
_entity_poly.pdbx_seq_one_letter_code
_entity_poly.pdbx_strand_id
1 'polypeptide(L)'
;MKRFYTLATAMAIGATAVMAQTMIVVDKSNNEYRFGVDRIAQITFEEAVDPAVEMKPTFISDFGGGNVSIVFQALNSSEMLSLDIYGPADATYLNAGTYEINTSCEPFTICSDYSVFYPNGPEDDESKLNPASGSMKVADNDGVYTFDIDITMSDGSVFIAHYEGELDSYTSKPPVADVKEITLSACKYGSKNEMEPGEFYLKGNDADWGYEITIDVFAEAEAKELPQGTYTVTRSTDHSVGSIAYQFSSVDIYDTSVPSDKRGNLRFSEGTLTVTKSGSTYSLTFETTLMNELQYKFTYNGELK
;
A
#
# COMPACT_ATOMS: atom_id res chain seq x y z
N MET A 1 34.45 18.37 20.77
CA MET A 1 34.34 19.85 20.89
C MET A 1 33.42 20.33 19.78
N LYS A 2 32.13 20.56 20.08
CA LYS A 2 31.20 21.18 19.14
C LYS A 2 31.68 22.61 18.89
N ARG A 3 32.09 22.93 17.66
CA ARG A 3 32.38 24.30 17.26
C ARG A 3 31.05 25.01 17.07
N PHE A 4 30.52 25.58 18.15
CA PHE A 4 29.54 26.64 18.03
C PHE A 4 30.23 27.80 17.31
N TYR A 5 29.95 27.98 16.02
CA TYR A 5 30.27 29.23 15.35
C TYR A 5 29.28 30.27 15.85
N THR A 6 29.56 30.83 17.02
CA THR A 6 28.92 32.07 17.46
C THR A 6 29.20 33.10 16.37
N LEU A 7 28.15 33.58 15.71
CA LEU A 7 28.23 34.67 14.75
C LEU A 7 28.74 35.90 15.51
N ALA A 8 30.05 36.13 15.49
CA ALA A 8 30.67 37.28 16.13
C ALA A 8 30.49 38.49 15.21
N THR A 9 29.31 39.12 15.28
CA THR A 9 29.07 40.41 14.60
C THR A 9 29.78 41.50 15.40
N ALA A 10 31.00 41.86 14.99
CA ALA A 10 31.68 43.05 15.51
C ALA A 10 30.99 44.30 14.95
N MET A 11 29.97 44.80 15.65
CA MET A 11 29.29 46.04 15.29
C MET A 11 30.10 47.24 15.85
N ALA A 12 31.17 47.63 15.15
CA ALA A 12 31.91 48.85 15.47
C ALA A 12 31.24 50.06 14.83
N ILE A 13 30.23 50.63 15.49
CA ILE A 13 29.62 51.91 15.07
C ILE A 13 30.46 53.04 15.66
N GLY A 14 31.53 53.42 14.96
CA GLY A 14 32.26 54.66 15.21
C GLY A 14 31.62 55.80 14.41
N ALA A 15 30.84 56.66 15.08
CA ALA A 15 30.21 57.82 14.46
C ALA A 15 31.25 58.92 14.17
N THR A 16 31.23 59.49 12.96
CA THR A 16 31.03 60.93 12.69
C THR A 16 31.22 61.23 11.19
N ALA A 17 30.13 61.38 10.44
CA ALA A 17 29.95 62.29 9.29
C ALA A 17 28.76 61.85 8.42
N VAL A 18 28.09 62.83 7.82
CA VAL A 18 26.96 62.72 6.90
C VAL A 18 27.43 62.11 5.57
N MET A 19 27.77 60.83 5.57
CA MET A 19 28.14 60.05 4.38
C MET A 19 27.22 58.85 4.32
N ALA A 20 26.65 58.58 3.14
CA ALA A 20 25.83 57.40 2.90
C ALA A 20 26.62 56.14 3.30
N GLN A 21 26.20 55.44 4.35
CA GLN A 21 26.84 54.21 4.77
C GLN A 21 26.18 53.04 4.03
N THR A 22 27.00 52.08 3.60
CA THR A 22 26.52 50.86 2.95
C THR A 22 26.75 49.68 3.88
N MET A 23 25.70 48.92 4.16
CA MET A 23 25.81 47.59 4.75
C MET A 23 26.09 46.59 3.63
N ILE A 24 27.08 45.72 3.82
CA ILE A 24 27.37 44.60 2.92
C ILE A 24 27.07 43.31 3.68
N VAL A 25 26.18 42.48 3.14
CA VAL A 25 25.91 41.12 3.61
C VAL A 25 26.57 40.17 2.63
N VAL A 26 27.34 39.20 3.12
CA VAL A 26 27.98 38.17 2.31
C VAL A 26 27.35 36.83 2.66
N ASP A 27 26.81 36.11 1.67
CA ASP A 27 26.24 34.77 1.91
C ASP A 27 27.31 33.67 1.91
N LYS A 28 26.91 32.44 2.25
CA LYS A 28 27.79 31.26 2.30
C LYS A 28 28.43 30.94 0.93
N SER A 29 27.88 31.45 -0.16
CA SER A 29 28.39 31.29 -1.52
C SER A 29 29.28 32.46 -1.96
N ASN A 30 29.68 33.34 -1.02
CA ASN A 30 30.44 34.56 -1.25
C ASN A 30 29.73 35.60 -2.14
N ASN A 31 28.41 35.56 -2.29
CA ASN A 31 27.69 36.64 -2.96
C ASN A 31 27.55 37.84 -2.03
N GLU A 32 27.75 39.04 -2.57
CA GLU A 32 27.63 40.29 -1.82
C GLU A 32 26.30 41.01 -2.10
N TYR A 33 25.59 41.37 -1.03
CA TYR A 33 24.37 42.17 -1.07
C TYR A 33 24.60 43.50 -0.38
N ARG A 34 24.30 44.61 -1.07
CA ARG A 34 24.61 45.97 -0.62
C ARG A 34 23.33 46.75 -0.33
N PHE A 35 23.26 47.33 0.86
CA PHE A 35 22.09 48.07 1.32
C PHE A 35 22.50 49.45 1.85
N GLY A 36 21.84 50.51 1.38
CA GLY A 36 22.00 51.84 1.98
C GLY A 36 21.37 51.87 3.36
N VAL A 37 22.14 52.14 4.41
CA VAL A 37 21.64 52.03 5.80
C VAL A 37 20.52 53.02 6.12
N ASP A 38 20.45 54.12 5.36
CA ASP A 38 19.39 55.13 5.44
C ASP A 38 18.02 54.64 4.94
N ARG A 39 17.97 53.44 4.34
CA ARG A 39 16.78 52.85 3.73
C ARG A 39 16.34 51.53 4.36
N ILE A 40 17.00 51.10 5.44
CA ILE A 40 16.70 49.82 6.11
C ILE A 40 15.87 50.09 7.35
N ALA A 41 14.66 49.54 7.41
CA ALA A 41 13.82 49.58 8.61
C ALA A 41 14.04 48.37 9.53
N GLN A 42 14.27 47.18 8.95
CA GLN A 42 14.48 45.91 9.66
C GLN A 42 15.25 44.93 8.77
N ILE A 43 16.03 44.04 9.38
CA ILE A 43 16.65 42.87 8.73
C ILE A 43 16.26 41.65 9.54
N THR A 44 15.78 40.61 8.86
CA THR A 44 15.49 39.30 9.45
C THR A 44 16.34 38.26 8.72
N PHE A 45 16.97 37.38 9.48
CA PHE A 45 17.65 36.20 8.94
C PHE A 45 16.81 34.99 9.36
N GLU A 46 16.39 34.20 8.39
CA GLU A 46 15.72 32.92 8.62
C GLU A 46 16.71 31.81 8.25
N GLU A 47 16.67 30.71 9.01
CA GLU A 47 17.47 29.54 8.69
C GLU A 47 16.93 28.93 7.39
N ALA A 48 17.78 28.86 6.36
CA ALA A 48 17.44 28.11 5.17
C ALA A 48 17.40 26.63 5.54
N VAL A 49 16.20 26.05 5.59
CA VAL A 49 16.03 24.60 5.64
C VAL A 49 16.37 24.11 4.23
N ASP A 50 17.35 23.22 4.11
CA ASP A 50 17.62 22.56 2.83
C ASP A 50 16.31 21.88 2.36
N PRO A 51 15.96 21.98 1.06
CA PRO A 51 14.74 21.35 0.58
C PRO A 51 14.81 19.85 0.87
N ALA A 52 13.73 19.29 1.42
CA ALA A 52 13.65 17.88 1.71
C ALA A 52 14.00 17.06 0.45
N VAL A 53 14.80 16.01 0.64
CA VAL A 53 15.11 15.07 -0.42
C VAL A 53 13.85 14.26 -0.73
N GLU A 54 13.31 14.43 -1.94
CA GLU A 54 12.19 13.61 -2.41
C GLU A 54 12.64 12.17 -2.62
N MET A 55 11.93 11.23 -1.99
CA MET A 55 12.24 9.81 -2.01
C MET A 55 11.07 8.99 -2.54
N LYS A 56 11.35 7.72 -2.87
CA LYS A 56 10.32 6.70 -3.11
C LYS A 56 10.69 5.40 -2.39
N PRO A 57 9.72 4.66 -1.83
CA PRO A 57 9.93 3.28 -1.41
C PRO A 57 10.36 2.42 -2.61
N THR A 58 11.34 1.55 -2.40
CA THR A 58 11.80 0.56 -3.41
C THR A 58 11.72 -0.88 -2.90
N PHE A 59 11.57 -1.05 -1.59
CA PHE A 59 11.43 -2.34 -0.95
C PHE A 59 10.66 -2.18 0.37
N ILE A 60 9.71 -3.07 0.61
CA ILE A 60 8.91 -3.14 1.84
C ILE A 60 8.89 -4.61 2.28
N SER A 61 9.27 -4.86 3.53
CA SER A 61 9.26 -6.20 4.13
C SER A 61 8.58 -6.17 5.49
N ASP A 62 7.40 -6.80 5.57
CA ASP A 62 6.66 -7.00 6.81
C ASP A 62 7.20 -8.25 7.54
N PHE A 63 7.63 -8.07 8.79
CA PHE A 63 8.12 -9.15 9.65
C PHE A 63 7.07 -9.63 10.67
N GLY A 64 5.87 -9.04 10.65
CA GLY A 64 4.81 -9.26 11.62
C GLY A 64 5.09 -8.54 12.96
N GLY A 65 4.09 -8.55 13.85
CA GLY A 65 4.23 -7.94 15.17
C GLY A 65 4.39 -6.41 15.13
N GLY A 66 3.92 -5.76 14.07
CA GLY A 66 4.07 -4.32 13.85
C GLY A 66 5.43 -3.89 13.27
N ASN A 67 6.37 -4.80 13.04
CA ASN A 67 7.65 -4.48 12.41
C ASN A 67 7.54 -4.51 10.87
N VAL A 68 7.92 -3.41 10.24
CA VAL A 68 8.15 -3.32 8.79
C VAL A 68 9.49 -2.65 8.49
N SER A 69 10.23 -3.21 7.54
CA SER A 69 11.37 -2.51 6.93
C SER A 69 10.92 -1.82 5.64
N ILE A 70 11.24 -0.53 5.50
CA ILE A 70 11.03 0.24 4.27
C ILE A 70 12.38 0.81 3.81
N VAL A 71 12.73 0.54 2.56
CA VAL A 71 13.90 1.12 1.90
C VAL A 71 13.44 2.19 0.94
N PHE A 72 13.91 3.40 1.15
CA PHE A 72 13.68 4.57 0.33
C PHE A 72 14.89 4.85 -0.57
N GLN A 73 14.63 5.29 -1.80
CA GLN A 73 15.63 5.81 -2.71
C GLN A 73 15.28 7.24 -3.11
N ALA A 74 16.26 8.14 -3.06
CA ALA A 74 16.11 9.51 -3.55
C ALA A 74 15.80 9.53 -5.05
N LEU A 75 14.94 10.44 -5.50
CA LEU A 75 14.52 10.49 -6.91
C LEU A 75 15.61 10.97 -7.87
N ASN A 76 16.55 11.80 -7.39
CA ASN A 76 17.51 12.51 -8.21
C ASN A 76 18.98 12.27 -7.81
N SER A 77 19.24 11.33 -6.89
CA SER A 77 20.58 10.97 -6.42
C SER A 77 20.67 9.47 -6.13
N SER A 78 21.85 8.98 -5.77
CA SER A 78 22.05 7.57 -5.36
C SER A 78 21.76 7.32 -3.88
N GLU A 79 21.35 8.35 -3.12
CA GLU A 79 21.08 8.24 -1.70
C GLU A 79 19.96 7.23 -1.43
N MET A 80 20.16 6.37 -0.43
CA MET A 80 19.16 5.41 0.03
C MET A 80 19.06 5.42 1.55
N LEU A 81 17.84 5.22 2.05
CA LEU A 81 17.54 5.18 3.48
C LEU A 81 16.73 3.91 3.78
N SER A 82 17.31 3.00 4.56
CA SER A 82 16.66 1.78 5.04
C SER A 82 16.24 1.99 6.49
N LEU A 83 14.94 1.93 6.77
CA LEU A 83 14.39 2.11 8.12
C LEU A 83 13.74 0.81 8.59
N ASP A 84 14.01 0.43 9.84
CA ASP A 84 13.34 -0.67 10.56
C ASP A 84 12.30 -0.05 11.51
N ILE A 85 11.03 -0.10 11.12
CA ILE A 85 9.94 0.72 11.67
C ILE A 85 8.98 -0.17 12.47
N TYR A 86 8.63 0.26 13.69
CA TYR A 86 7.76 -0.49 14.60
C TYR A 86 6.47 0.27 14.85
N GLY A 87 5.35 -0.24 14.35
CA GLY A 87 3.99 0.17 14.72
C GLY A 87 3.44 -0.60 15.94
N PRO A 88 2.14 -0.44 16.24
CA PRO A 88 1.43 -1.32 17.18
C PRO A 88 1.62 -2.80 16.84
N ALA A 89 1.66 -3.67 17.85
CA ALA A 89 1.99 -5.09 17.68
C ALA A 89 0.99 -5.86 16.79
N ASP A 90 -0.24 -5.39 16.67
CA ASP A 90 -1.31 -5.94 15.83
C ASP A 90 -1.48 -5.20 14.49
N ALA A 91 -0.59 -4.25 14.18
CA ALA A 91 -0.66 -3.47 12.95
C ALA A 91 -0.41 -4.34 11.71
N THR A 92 -1.34 -4.29 10.77
CA THR A 92 -1.24 -4.91 9.44
C THR A 92 -0.88 -3.89 8.35
N TYR A 93 -0.65 -2.64 8.75
CA TYR A 93 -0.25 -1.52 7.90
C TYR A 93 0.45 -0.46 8.74
N LEU A 94 1.15 0.47 8.09
CA LEU A 94 1.82 1.56 8.82
C LEU A 94 0.78 2.56 9.34
N ASN A 95 0.66 2.69 10.66
CA ASN A 95 -0.30 3.63 11.27
C ASN A 95 0.21 5.08 11.20
N ALA A 96 -0.71 6.03 11.07
CA ALA A 96 -0.39 7.45 11.20
C ALA A 96 0.14 7.76 12.61
N GLY A 97 1.15 8.63 12.70
CA GLY A 97 1.82 8.96 13.94
C GLY A 97 3.24 9.49 13.73
N THR A 98 3.94 9.77 14.82
CA THR A 98 5.36 10.13 14.78
C THR A 98 6.17 8.95 15.28
N TYR A 99 7.11 8.49 14.45
CA TYR A 99 8.02 7.40 14.77
C TYR A 99 9.38 7.97 15.14
N GLU A 100 9.80 7.78 16.39
CA GLU A 100 11.05 8.33 16.92
C GLU A 100 12.22 7.36 16.71
N ILE A 101 13.37 7.87 16.31
CA ILE A 101 14.59 7.07 16.19
C ILE A 101 15.18 6.81 17.57
N ASN A 102 15.30 5.53 17.92
CA ASN A 102 15.98 5.08 19.14
C ASN A 102 16.25 3.56 19.08
N THR A 103 16.80 3.00 20.16
CA THR A 103 17.16 1.57 20.26
C THR A 103 16.10 0.70 20.97
N SER A 104 14.91 1.23 21.28
CA SER A 104 13.89 0.46 22.01
C SER A 104 13.16 -0.54 21.11
N CYS A 105 12.94 -0.17 19.85
CA CYS A 105 12.29 -1.02 18.85
C CYS A 105 10.88 -1.43 19.33
N GLU A 106 10.21 -0.46 19.96
CA GLU A 106 8.85 -0.52 20.49
C GLU A 106 7.87 0.22 19.56
N PRO A 107 6.54 0.09 19.74
CA PRO A 107 5.57 0.80 18.90
C PRO A 107 5.83 2.31 18.81
N PHE A 108 5.67 2.84 17.59
CA PHE A 108 6.01 4.21 17.17
C PHE A 108 7.50 4.56 17.30
N THR A 109 8.37 3.62 16.95
CA THR A 109 9.81 3.88 16.87
C THR A 109 10.41 3.41 15.56
N ILE A 110 11.56 3.99 15.21
CA ILE A 110 12.46 3.49 14.19
C ILE A 110 13.69 2.96 14.92
N CYS A 111 13.96 1.66 14.78
CA CYS A 111 15.05 1.00 15.48
C CYS A 111 16.40 1.37 14.85
N SER A 112 17.18 2.19 15.53
CA SER A 112 18.44 2.73 15.02
C SER A 112 19.49 1.66 14.71
N ASP A 113 19.46 0.53 15.43
CA ASP A 113 20.43 -0.55 15.28
C ASP A 113 20.24 -1.36 13.99
N TYR A 114 19.04 -1.29 13.39
CA TYR A 114 18.69 -1.99 12.14
C TYR A 114 18.39 -1.03 10.98
N SER A 115 18.54 0.28 11.20
CA SER A 115 18.34 1.31 10.18
C SER A 115 19.68 1.83 9.66
N VAL A 116 19.75 2.11 8.36
CA VAL A 116 21.00 2.52 7.68
C VAL A 116 20.71 3.55 6.60
N PHE A 117 21.55 4.58 6.55
CA PHE A 117 21.61 5.56 5.47
C PHE A 117 22.83 5.32 4.60
N TYR A 118 22.63 5.31 3.28
CA TYR A 118 23.65 5.12 2.26
C TYR A 118 23.79 6.41 1.44
N PRO A 119 24.71 7.32 1.80
CA PRO A 119 24.82 8.63 1.13
C PRO A 119 25.23 8.51 -0.35
N ASN A 120 25.97 7.45 -0.69
CA ASN A 120 26.44 7.21 -2.06
C ASN A 120 25.75 5.99 -2.72
N GLY A 121 24.73 5.42 -2.07
CA GLY A 121 24.08 4.17 -2.48
C GLY A 121 24.68 2.92 -1.83
N PRO A 122 24.02 1.76 -1.99
CA PRO A 122 24.29 0.56 -1.18
C PRO A 122 25.59 -0.16 -1.55
N GLU A 123 26.18 0.15 -2.70
CA GLU A 123 27.46 -0.41 -3.15
C GLU A 123 28.67 0.17 -2.38
N ASP A 124 28.52 1.33 -1.74
CA ASP A 124 29.55 2.00 -0.95
C ASP A 124 29.33 1.76 0.56
N ASP A 125 29.66 0.56 1.02
CA ASP A 125 29.43 0.13 2.41
C ASP A 125 30.31 0.88 3.44
N GLU A 126 31.40 1.51 2.99
CA GLU A 126 32.32 2.24 3.88
C GLU A 126 31.76 3.58 4.34
N SER A 127 30.86 4.20 3.55
CA SER A 127 30.28 5.51 3.85
C SER A 127 28.93 5.46 4.56
N LYS A 128 28.39 4.27 4.83
CA LYS A 128 27.09 4.13 5.47
C LYS A 128 27.07 4.75 6.86
N LEU A 129 25.94 5.35 7.19
CA LEU A 129 25.69 5.98 8.48
C LEU A 129 24.47 5.34 9.14
N ASN A 130 24.50 5.22 10.45
CA ASN A 130 23.31 4.80 11.20
C ASN A 130 22.54 6.05 11.64
N PRO A 131 21.20 6.04 11.60
CA PRO A 131 20.39 7.06 12.26
C PRO A 131 20.70 7.10 13.76
N ALA A 132 20.95 8.28 14.32
CA ALA A 132 21.28 8.45 15.75
C ALA A 132 20.11 9.03 16.55
N SER A 133 19.33 9.93 15.94
CA SER A 133 18.14 10.55 16.54
C SER A 133 17.29 11.20 15.46
N GLY A 134 16.11 11.70 15.82
CA GLY A 134 15.17 12.34 14.91
C GLY A 134 13.90 11.52 14.80
N SER A 135 13.08 11.82 13.80
CA SER A 135 11.77 11.19 13.65
C SER A 135 11.31 11.12 12.20
N MET A 136 10.32 10.26 11.97
CA MET A 136 9.50 10.28 10.78
C MET A 136 8.05 10.52 11.19
N LYS A 137 7.42 11.55 10.63
CA LYS A 137 5.98 11.76 10.77
C LYS A 137 5.27 11.08 9.61
N VAL A 138 4.33 10.20 9.95
CA VAL A 138 3.49 9.46 9.02
C VAL A 138 2.08 10.04 9.05
N ALA A 139 1.59 10.43 7.89
CA ALA A 139 0.17 10.64 7.63
C ALA A 139 -0.35 9.57 6.69
N ASP A 140 -1.60 9.18 6.88
CA ASP A 140 -2.34 8.27 6.02
C ASP A 140 -3.66 8.94 5.64
N ASN A 141 -3.83 9.18 4.34
CA ASN A 141 -5.04 9.74 3.76
C ASN A 141 -5.67 8.72 2.80
N ASP A 142 -6.34 7.73 3.38
CA ASP A 142 -7.04 6.67 2.63
C ASP A 142 -6.09 5.89 1.70
N GLY A 143 -4.94 5.45 2.23
CA GLY A 143 -3.93 4.67 1.51
C GLY A 143 -2.86 5.48 0.79
N VAL A 144 -3.04 6.80 0.69
CA VAL A 144 -2.01 7.73 0.25
C VAL A 144 -1.23 8.21 1.47
N TYR A 145 0.02 7.78 1.56
CA TYR A 145 0.91 8.06 2.67
C TYR A 145 1.73 9.32 2.43
N THR A 146 1.96 10.07 3.51
CA THR A 146 2.97 11.12 3.57
C THR A 146 3.98 10.78 4.65
N PHE A 147 5.26 10.80 4.30
CA PHE A 147 6.37 10.67 5.25
C PHE A 147 7.21 11.94 5.25
N ASP A 148 7.22 12.63 6.38
CA ASP A 148 8.16 13.72 6.65
C ASP A 148 9.27 13.20 7.56
N ILE A 149 10.49 13.11 7.03
CA ILE A 149 11.63 12.49 7.69
C ILE A 149 12.64 13.58 8.08
N ASP A 150 13.02 13.62 9.35
CA ASP A 150 14.07 14.50 9.89
C ASP A 150 14.98 13.68 10.81
N ILE A 151 16.17 13.33 10.32
CA ILE A 151 17.09 12.39 10.97
C ILE A 151 18.44 13.05 11.17
N THR A 152 18.99 12.94 12.37
CA THR A 152 20.41 13.16 12.62
C THR A 152 21.16 11.83 12.57
N MET A 153 22.16 11.74 11.70
CA MET A 153 23.01 10.56 11.52
C MET A 153 24.10 10.46 12.59
N SER A 154 24.78 9.32 12.67
CA SER A 154 25.83 9.03 13.64
C SER A 154 27.05 9.96 13.59
N ASP A 155 27.33 10.58 12.44
CA ASP A 155 28.38 11.59 12.28
C ASP A 155 27.93 13.02 12.63
N GLY A 156 26.65 13.19 12.97
CA GLY A 156 26.02 14.47 13.30
C GLY A 156 25.49 15.25 12.09
N SER A 157 25.58 14.70 10.88
CA SER A 157 24.88 15.25 9.71
C SER A 157 23.36 15.09 9.87
N VAL A 158 22.61 15.97 9.22
CA VAL A 158 21.15 15.95 9.21
C VAL A 158 20.68 15.56 7.82
N PHE A 159 19.70 14.66 7.75
CA PHE A 159 19.04 14.22 6.54
C PHE A 159 17.55 14.50 6.65
N ILE A 160 17.05 15.40 5.79
CA ILE A 160 15.65 15.76 5.70
C ILE A 160 15.10 15.22 4.40
N ALA A 161 14.01 14.47 4.47
CA ALA A 161 13.42 13.80 3.33
C ALA A 161 11.89 13.83 3.37
N HIS A 162 11.30 13.68 2.18
CA HIS A 162 9.86 13.65 2.00
C HIS A 162 9.46 12.54 1.02
N TYR A 163 8.27 11.98 1.26
CA TYR A 163 7.59 11.11 0.33
C TYR A 163 6.08 11.34 0.44
N GLU A 164 5.40 11.40 -0.70
CA GLU A 164 3.94 11.34 -0.80
C GLU A 164 3.56 10.31 -1.88
N GLY A 165 2.75 9.31 -1.53
CA GLY A 165 2.30 8.30 -2.48
C GLY A 165 1.67 7.06 -1.85
N GLU A 166 1.31 6.09 -2.69
CA GLU A 166 0.80 4.78 -2.27
C GLU A 166 1.95 3.79 -2.03
N LEU A 167 1.78 2.91 -1.03
CA LEU A 167 2.68 1.78 -0.80
C LEU A 167 2.16 0.52 -1.51
N ASP A 168 3.06 -0.21 -2.17
CA ASP A 168 2.74 -1.47 -2.86
C ASP A 168 2.27 -2.58 -1.90
N SER A 169 2.63 -2.49 -0.61
CA SER A 169 2.22 -3.41 0.46
C SER A 169 2.27 -2.70 1.83
N TYR A 170 1.72 -3.35 2.87
CA TYR A 170 1.69 -2.81 4.25
C TYR A 170 0.97 -1.45 4.37
N THR A 171 -0.14 -1.31 3.65
CA THR A 171 -0.95 -0.08 3.52
C THR A 171 -2.34 -0.26 4.16
N SER A 172 -2.92 0.82 4.68
CA SER A 172 -4.28 0.86 5.24
C SER A 172 -5.36 0.60 4.20
N LYS A 173 -5.02 0.79 2.93
CA LYS A 173 -5.86 0.47 1.78
C LYS A 173 -5.07 -0.45 0.86
N PRO A 174 -4.97 -1.75 1.21
CA PRO A 174 -4.40 -2.72 0.28
C PRO A 174 -5.13 -2.60 -1.06
N PRO A 175 -4.44 -2.77 -2.19
CA PRO A 175 -5.10 -2.84 -3.48
C PRO A 175 -6.27 -3.80 -3.35
N VAL A 176 -7.49 -3.29 -3.54
CA VAL A 176 -8.66 -4.18 -3.64
C VAL A 176 -8.29 -5.14 -4.77
N ALA A 177 -8.22 -6.43 -4.49
CA ALA A 177 -7.92 -7.42 -5.52
C ALA A 177 -8.84 -7.10 -6.69
N ASP A 178 -8.27 -6.75 -7.86
CA ASP A 178 -9.04 -6.35 -9.02
C ASP A 178 -10.13 -7.39 -9.24
N VAL A 179 -11.38 -7.02 -8.96
CA VAL A 179 -12.51 -7.94 -9.11
C VAL A 179 -12.62 -8.20 -10.60
N LYS A 180 -12.13 -9.36 -11.03
CA LYS A 180 -12.11 -9.68 -12.45
C LYS A 180 -13.51 -10.07 -12.88
N GLU A 181 -14.13 -9.23 -13.69
CA GLU A 181 -15.45 -9.48 -14.24
C GLU A 181 -15.36 -10.42 -15.44
N ILE A 182 -16.04 -11.57 -15.36
CA ILE A 182 -16.08 -12.59 -16.40
C ILE A 182 -17.54 -12.77 -16.83
N THR A 183 -17.80 -12.60 -18.13
CA THR A 183 -19.11 -12.91 -18.70
C THR A 183 -19.09 -14.33 -19.26
N LEU A 184 -19.88 -15.22 -18.67
CA LEU A 184 -20.06 -16.57 -19.17
C LEU A 184 -20.88 -16.52 -20.46
N SER A 185 -20.37 -17.16 -21.51
CA SER A 185 -21.07 -17.28 -22.80
C SER A 185 -22.08 -18.43 -22.79
N ALA A 186 -21.86 -19.43 -21.93
CA ALA A 186 -22.73 -20.56 -21.73
C ALA A 186 -22.81 -20.92 -20.24
N CYS A 187 -24.02 -21.29 -19.82
CA CYS A 187 -24.27 -21.91 -18.51
C CYS A 187 -25.42 -22.92 -18.68
N LYS A 188 -25.31 -24.07 -18.02
CA LYS A 188 -26.25 -25.17 -18.16
C LYS A 188 -26.35 -25.98 -16.87
N TYR A 189 -27.38 -26.79 -16.75
CA TYR A 189 -27.40 -27.82 -15.73
C TYR A 189 -26.35 -28.88 -16.05
N GLY A 190 -25.48 -29.13 -15.09
CA GLY A 190 -24.62 -30.28 -15.04
C GLY A 190 -25.30 -31.46 -14.35
N SER A 191 -24.54 -32.53 -14.23
CA SER A 191 -24.89 -33.69 -13.42
C SER A 191 -23.66 -34.16 -12.67
N LYS A 192 -23.86 -34.65 -11.45
CA LYS A 192 -22.87 -35.41 -10.69
C LYS A 192 -23.49 -36.69 -10.16
N ASN A 193 -22.67 -37.60 -9.65
CA ASN A 193 -23.19 -38.80 -8.98
C ASN A 193 -23.92 -38.39 -7.71
N GLU A 194 -24.99 -39.12 -7.38
CA GLU A 194 -25.71 -38.99 -6.11
C GLU A 194 -26.32 -37.60 -5.87
N MET A 195 -26.88 -36.98 -6.92
CA MET A 195 -27.57 -35.71 -6.73
C MET A 195 -28.78 -35.81 -5.79
N GLU A 196 -28.91 -34.85 -4.89
CA GLU A 196 -29.98 -34.76 -3.91
C GLU A 196 -31.21 -33.99 -4.45
N PRO A 197 -32.43 -34.25 -3.95
CA PRO A 197 -33.58 -33.39 -4.25
C PRO A 197 -33.31 -31.93 -3.86
N GLY A 198 -33.58 -30.99 -4.76
CA GLY A 198 -33.31 -29.56 -4.55
C GLY A 198 -31.87 -29.14 -4.84
N GLU A 199 -31.00 -30.06 -5.24
CA GLU A 199 -29.63 -29.77 -5.66
C GLU A 199 -29.55 -29.40 -7.14
N PHE A 200 -28.87 -28.30 -7.45
CA PHE A 200 -28.65 -27.80 -8.80
C PHE A 200 -27.15 -27.62 -9.05
N TYR A 201 -26.60 -28.51 -9.86
CA TYR A 201 -25.22 -28.42 -10.31
C TYR A 201 -25.14 -27.59 -11.59
N LEU A 202 -24.48 -26.44 -11.55
CA LEU A 202 -24.31 -25.53 -12.67
C LEU A 202 -22.92 -25.69 -13.27
N LYS A 203 -22.84 -25.67 -14.60
CA LYS A 203 -21.57 -25.59 -15.33
C LYS A 203 -21.63 -24.43 -16.32
N GLY A 204 -20.60 -23.59 -16.34
CA GLY A 204 -20.49 -22.50 -17.30
C GLY A 204 -19.07 -22.28 -17.78
N ASN A 205 -18.95 -21.55 -18.89
CA ASN A 205 -17.66 -21.13 -19.45
C ASN A 205 -17.79 -19.79 -20.17
N ASP A 206 -16.71 -19.02 -20.21
CA ASP A 206 -16.60 -17.82 -21.02
C ASP A 206 -16.39 -18.16 -22.51
N ALA A 207 -16.42 -17.16 -23.40
CA ALA A 207 -16.35 -17.38 -24.85
C ALA A 207 -14.98 -17.94 -25.28
N ASP A 208 -13.92 -17.51 -24.61
CA ASP A 208 -12.54 -17.86 -24.94
C ASP A 208 -12.06 -19.15 -24.25
N TRP A 209 -12.92 -19.77 -23.44
CA TRP A 209 -12.57 -20.91 -22.57
C TRP A 209 -11.38 -20.60 -21.65
N GLY A 210 -11.21 -19.33 -21.28
CA GLY A 210 -10.24 -18.90 -20.27
C GLY A 210 -10.70 -19.30 -18.86
N TYR A 211 -12.00 -19.50 -18.67
CA TYR A 211 -12.64 -19.83 -17.39
C TYR A 211 -13.73 -20.88 -17.60
N GLU A 212 -13.66 -21.97 -16.84
CA GLU A 212 -14.76 -22.90 -16.65
C GLU A 212 -15.18 -22.88 -15.18
N ILE A 213 -16.47 -22.75 -14.90
CA ILE A 213 -16.99 -22.67 -13.54
C ILE A 213 -17.99 -23.78 -13.26
N THR A 214 -17.92 -24.33 -12.05
CA THR A 214 -18.90 -25.25 -11.50
C THR A 214 -19.43 -24.73 -10.17
N ILE A 215 -20.75 -24.75 -9.98
CA ILE A 215 -21.42 -24.27 -8.76
C ILE A 215 -22.46 -25.29 -8.35
N ASP A 216 -22.39 -25.78 -7.12
CA ASP A 216 -23.28 -26.80 -6.58
C ASP A 216 -24.22 -26.18 -5.55
N VAL A 217 -25.45 -25.89 -5.98
CA VAL A 217 -26.42 -25.08 -5.25
C VAL A 217 -27.47 -25.95 -4.58
N PHE A 218 -27.77 -25.69 -3.30
CA PHE A 218 -28.83 -26.36 -2.55
C PHE A 218 -30.02 -25.43 -2.34
N ALA A 219 -31.17 -25.84 -2.86
CA ALA A 219 -32.46 -25.17 -2.69
C ALA A 219 -33.49 -26.10 -2.07
N GLU A 220 -34.75 -25.66 -1.98
CA GLU A 220 -35.85 -26.49 -1.48
C GLU A 220 -35.99 -27.79 -2.29
N ALA A 221 -36.20 -28.91 -1.61
CA ALA A 221 -36.18 -30.26 -2.18
C ALA A 221 -37.18 -30.48 -3.33
N GLU A 222 -38.30 -29.74 -3.31
CA GLU A 222 -39.36 -29.83 -4.31
C GLU A 222 -39.06 -29.05 -5.59
N ALA A 223 -38.07 -28.16 -5.57
CA ALA A 223 -37.72 -27.32 -6.71
C ALA A 223 -37.37 -28.19 -7.94
N LYS A 224 -37.92 -27.83 -9.10
CA LYS A 224 -37.67 -28.52 -10.38
C LYS A 224 -36.70 -27.79 -11.30
N GLU A 225 -36.39 -26.57 -10.94
CA GLU A 225 -35.48 -25.65 -11.61
C GLU A 225 -34.88 -24.73 -10.55
N LEU A 226 -33.71 -24.16 -10.82
CA LEU A 226 -32.99 -23.29 -9.90
C LEU A 226 -33.89 -22.13 -9.48
N PRO A 227 -34.27 -22.01 -8.19
CA PRO A 227 -35.13 -20.92 -7.74
C PRO A 227 -34.42 -19.56 -7.82
N GLN A 228 -35.23 -18.50 -7.94
CA GLN A 228 -34.73 -17.14 -7.75
C GLN A 228 -34.34 -16.93 -6.29
N GLY A 229 -33.27 -16.21 -6.04
CA GLY A 229 -32.80 -15.95 -4.69
C GLY A 229 -31.30 -15.70 -4.64
N THR A 230 -30.77 -15.74 -3.42
CA THR A 230 -29.35 -15.57 -3.13
C THR A 230 -28.84 -16.82 -2.45
N TYR A 231 -27.70 -17.32 -2.92
CA TYR A 231 -27.06 -18.53 -2.40
C TYR A 231 -25.61 -18.22 -2.00
N THR A 232 -25.16 -18.72 -0.86
CA THR A 232 -23.83 -18.41 -0.31
C THR A 232 -22.95 -19.64 -0.22
N VAL A 233 -21.67 -19.49 -0.57
CA VAL A 233 -20.66 -20.53 -0.37
C VAL A 233 -20.55 -20.85 1.12
N THR A 234 -20.74 -22.13 1.46
CA THR A 234 -20.54 -22.64 2.82
C THR A 234 -19.43 -23.66 2.84
N ARG A 235 -18.68 -23.67 3.96
CA ARG A 235 -17.72 -24.73 4.28
C ARG A 235 -18.36 -25.89 5.06
N SER A 236 -19.63 -25.76 5.40
CA SER A 236 -20.41 -26.84 6.00
C SER A 236 -20.69 -27.94 4.98
N THR A 237 -20.90 -29.16 5.47
CA THR A 237 -21.34 -30.31 4.67
C THR A 237 -22.82 -30.62 4.91
N ASP A 238 -23.58 -29.67 5.45
CA ASP A 238 -24.98 -29.84 5.85
C ASP A 238 -26.00 -29.64 4.73
N HIS A 239 -25.53 -29.30 3.52
CA HIS A 239 -26.36 -29.15 2.32
C HIS A 239 -27.61 -28.26 2.56
N SER A 240 -27.44 -27.22 3.38
CA SER A 240 -28.53 -26.34 3.79
C SER A 240 -29.14 -25.56 2.62
N VAL A 241 -30.46 -25.35 2.66
CA VAL A 241 -31.16 -24.52 1.65
C VAL A 241 -30.56 -23.11 1.63
N GLY A 242 -30.32 -22.59 0.43
CA GLY A 242 -29.68 -21.29 0.23
C GLY A 242 -28.15 -21.35 0.24
N SER A 243 -27.55 -22.55 0.19
CA SER A 243 -26.11 -22.72 0.23
C SER A 243 -25.51 -23.16 -1.11
N ILE A 244 -24.20 -22.93 -1.26
CA ILE A 244 -23.34 -23.48 -2.30
C ILE A 244 -22.31 -24.37 -1.62
N ALA A 245 -22.21 -25.64 -2.01
CA ALA A 245 -21.21 -26.54 -1.45
C ALA A 245 -19.82 -26.26 -2.02
N TYR A 246 -18.89 -25.78 -1.17
CA TYR A 246 -17.51 -25.52 -1.57
C TYR A 246 -16.77 -26.77 -2.07
N GLN A 247 -17.22 -27.97 -1.68
CA GLN A 247 -16.54 -29.23 -2.01
C GLN A 247 -16.64 -29.60 -3.48
N PHE A 248 -17.69 -29.14 -4.14
CA PHE A 248 -18.05 -29.46 -5.51
C PHE A 248 -18.13 -28.23 -6.41
N SER A 249 -17.79 -27.07 -5.87
CA SER A 249 -17.81 -25.79 -6.57
C SER A 249 -16.39 -25.28 -6.76
N SER A 250 -16.02 -25.03 -8.02
CA SER A 250 -14.68 -24.56 -8.39
C SER A 250 -14.72 -23.74 -9.68
N VAL A 251 -13.64 -23.01 -9.93
CA VAL A 251 -13.30 -22.45 -11.23
C VAL A 251 -11.99 -23.06 -11.72
N ASP A 252 -11.96 -23.47 -12.98
CA ASP A 252 -10.75 -23.81 -13.71
C ASP A 252 -10.31 -22.58 -14.51
N ILE A 253 -9.09 -22.10 -14.24
CA ILE A 253 -8.52 -20.92 -14.89
C ILE A 253 -7.45 -21.33 -15.89
N TYR A 254 -7.69 -21.07 -17.16
CA TYR A 254 -6.77 -21.29 -18.28
C TYR A 254 -6.21 -19.99 -18.87
N ASP A 255 -6.83 -18.85 -18.56
CA ASP A 255 -6.44 -17.52 -19.03
C ASP A 255 -4.95 -17.23 -18.74
N THR A 256 -4.17 -17.01 -19.80
CA THR A 256 -2.72 -16.81 -19.73
C THR A 256 -2.29 -15.44 -19.22
N SER A 257 -3.22 -14.51 -19.04
CA SER A 257 -2.96 -13.25 -18.33
C SER A 257 -2.82 -13.45 -16.81
N VAL A 258 -3.33 -14.56 -16.26
CA VAL A 258 -3.18 -14.91 -14.85
C VAL A 258 -1.83 -15.61 -14.63
N PRO A 259 -1.02 -15.22 -13.62
CA PRO A 259 0.25 -15.89 -13.29
C PRO A 259 0.13 -17.41 -13.18
N SER A 260 1.12 -18.15 -13.69
CA SER A 260 1.02 -19.61 -13.83
C SER A 260 0.80 -20.37 -12.54
N ASP A 261 1.35 -19.86 -11.44
CA ASP A 261 1.20 -20.36 -10.07
C ASP A 261 -0.18 -20.06 -9.45
N LYS A 262 -0.96 -19.18 -10.08
CA LYS A 262 -2.32 -18.80 -9.64
C LYS A 262 -3.43 -19.35 -10.54
N ARG A 263 -3.12 -20.26 -11.47
CA ARG A 263 -4.07 -20.90 -12.42
C ARG A 263 -4.41 -22.34 -12.01
N GLY A 264 -5.31 -22.96 -12.77
CA GLY A 264 -5.78 -24.34 -12.56
C GLY A 264 -7.12 -24.41 -11.85
N ASN A 265 -7.43 -25.58 -11.26
CA ASN A 265 -8.67 -25.79 -10.52
C ASN A 265 -8.59 -25.17 -9.13
N LEU A 266 -9.40 -24.15 -8.88
CA LEU A 266 -9.44 -23.41 -7.63
C LEU A 266 -10.84 -23.45 -7.04
N ARG A 267 -10.92 -23.69 -5.73
CA ARG A 267 -12.17 -23.66 -4.97
C ARG A 267 -12.47 -22.25 -4.48
N PHE A 268 -13.75 -22.02 -4.19
CA PHE A 268 -14.21 -20.77 -3.57
C PHE A 268 -13.94 -20.79 -2.06
N SER A 269 -13.34 -19.73 -1.55
CA SER A 269 -13.19 -19.52 -0.10
C SER A 269 -14.48 -18.96 0.51
N GLU A 270 -15.16 -18.09 -0.23
CA GLU A 270 -16.45 -17.44 0.03
C GLU A 270 -17.09 -16.99 -1.30
N GLY A 271 -18.38 -16.68 -1.30
CA GLY A 271 -19.03 -16.14 -2.49
C GLY A 271 -20.55 -16.11 -2.38
N THR A 272 -21.18 -15.27 -3.19
CA THR A 272 -22.62 -15.04 -3.22
C THR A 272 -23.13 -15.11 -4.65
N LEU A 273 -24.02 -16.06 -4.94
CA LEU A 273 -24.73 -16.19 -6.21
C LEU A 273 -26.11 -15.54 -6.09
N THR A 274 -26.37 -14.53 -6.90
CA THR A 274 -27.71 -13.95 -7.08
C THR A 274 -28.33 -14.51 -8.35
N VAL A 275 -29.53 -15.08 -8.21
CA VAL A 275 -30.32 -15.67 -9.29
C VAL A 275 -31.59 -14.86 -9.47
N THR A 276 -31.78 -14.31 -10.66
CA THR A 276 -33.05 -13.73 -11.10
C THR A 276 -33.53 -14.44 -12.36
N LYS A 277 -34.85 -14.43 -12.59
CA LYS A 277 -35.45 -15.14 -13.73
C LYS A 277 -36.63 -14.37 -14.30
N SER A 278 -36.66 -14.25 -15.62
CA SER A 278 -37.77 -13.67 -16.39
C SER A 278 -38.15 -14.60 -17.54
N GLY A 279 -39.30 -15.26 -17.46
CA GLY A 279 -39.67 -16.30 -18.42
C GLY A 279 -38.73 -17.50 -18.32
N SER A 280 -38.14 -17.94 -19.44
CA SER A 280 -37.11 -19.01 -19.45
C SER A 280 -35.69 -18.50 -19.22
N THR A 281 -35.48 -17.18 -19.21
CA THR A 281 -34.15 -16.57 -19.12
C THR A 281 -33.75 -16.33 -17.66
N TYR A 282 -32.58 -16.83 -17.29
CA TYR A 282 -31.90 -16.56 -16.03
C TYR A 282 -30.91 -15.41 -16.19
N SER A 283 -30.77 -14.61 -15.13
CA SER A 283 -29.61 -13.75 -14.93
C SER A 283 -28.93 -14.14 -13.63
N LEU A 284 -27.69 -14.61 -13.76
CA LEU A 284 -26.84 -15.06 -12.66
C LEU A 284 -25.72 -14.04 -12.45
N THR A 285 -25.45 -13.69 -11.20
CA THR A 285 -24.26 -12.93 -10.79
C THR A 285 -23.63 -13.64 -9.61
N PHE A 286 -22.39 -14.10 -9.76
CA PHE A 286 -21.64 -14.78 -8.71
C PHE A 286 -20.38 -13.98 -8.38
N GLU A 287 -20.41 -13.31 -7.23
CA GLU A 287 -19.28 -12.58 -6.67
C GLU A 287 -18.57 -13.49 -5.68
N THR A 288 -17.27 -13.71 -5.86
CA THR A 288 -16.56 -14.79 -5.17
C THR A 288 -15.10 -14.45 -4.93
N THR A 289 -14.56 -14.97 -3.83
CA THR A 289 -13.13 -15.00 -3.52
C THR A 289 -12.66 -16.44 -3.65
N LEU A 290 -11.54 -16.66 -4.34
CA LEU A 290 -10.94 -17.99 -4.48
C LEU A 290 -10.06 -18.31 -3.26
N MET A 291 -9.72 -19.59 -3.08
CA MET A 291 -8.78 -20.02 -2.02
C MET A 291 -7.36 -19.44 -2.15
N ASN A 292 -7.01 -18.87 -3.31
CA ASN A 292 -5.77 -18.13 -3.54
C ASN A 292 -5.96 -16.60 -3.54
N GLU A 293 -7.05 -16.13 -2.93
CA GLU A 293 -7.36 -14.71 -2.68
C GLU A 293 -7.73 -13.88 -3.91
N LEU A 294 -7.74 -14.47 -5.11
CA LEU A 294 -8.25 -13.80 -6.29
C LEU A 294 -9.76 -13.57 -6.18
N GLN A 295 -10.21 -12.38 -6.57
CA GLN A 295 -11.62 -12.00 -6.56
C GLN A 295 -12.18 -11.97 -7.98
N TYR A 296 -13.36 -12.55 -8.14
CA TYR A 296 -14.04 -12.65 -9.43
C TYR A 296 -15.52 -12.29 -9.31
N LYS A 297 -16.06 -11.78 -10.41
CA LYS A 297 -17.50 -11.63 -10.61
C LYS A 297 -17.89 -12.30 -11.92
N PHE A 298 -18.54 -13.46 -11.81
CA PHE A 298 -19.07 -14.18 -12.96
C PHE A 298 -20.49 -13.74 -13.23
N THR A 299 -20.80 -13.40 -14.48
CA THR A 299 -22.16 -13.06 -14.90
C THR A 299 -22.62 -13.98 -16.02
N TYR A 300 -23.90 -14.33 -16.02
CA TYR A 300 -24.54 -15.07 -17.11
C TYR A 300 -25.94 -14.52 -17.36
N ASN A 301 -26.34 -14.41 -18.62
CA ASN A 301 -27.70 -14.10 -19.02
C ASN A 301 -28.13 -15.05 -20.15
N GLY A 302 -29.11 -15.91 -19.88
CA GLY A 302 -29.58 -16.90 -20.84
C GLY A 302 -30.40 -18.03 -20.22
N GLU A 303 -30.77 -19.00 -21.03
CA GLU A 303 -31.48 -20.20 -20.55
C GLU A 303 -30.50 -21.22 -19.97
N LEU A 304 -30.81 -21.76 -18.80
CA LEU A 304 -30.12 -22.94 -18.27
C LEU A 304 -30.72 -24.18 -18.95
N LYS A 305 -29.97 -24.73 -19.92
CA LYS A 305 -30.36 -25.94 -20.66
C LYS A 305 -29.85 -27.22 -20.03
#